data_AF-A0A9W4WKE3-F1
#
_entry.id   AF-A0A9W4WKE3-F1
#
_cell.length_a   1.000
_cell.length_b   1.000
_cell.length_c   1.000
_cell.angle_alpha   90.00
_cell.angle_beta   90.00
_cell.angle_gamma   90.00
#
_symmetry.space_group_name_H-M   'P 1'
#
loop_
_entity.id
_entity.type
_entity.pdbx_description
1 polymer ?
#
loop_
_entity_poly.entity_id
_entity_poly.type
_entity_poly.pdbx_seq_one_letter_code
_entity_poly.pdbx_strand_id
1 'polypeptide(L)'
;MLPARVVSRLARRQPTTHLPHSFRRAYAAKSSSTARPPPPPPPFETVPTCPSPTCGCAETPAMPEGLPIDFKSPLNGVVSAYAEQVLVCTGKDDWVSRIEEENSGDNLAADLKELFGRGGTYSDPWHNISVLNASFPSSVPKRSELQTTSAYLLPSFKYVPFLPRVSFDSVQALAKGYLLPEKLHKMHDGLSPIHRDRLTRKEACRSLLYGVRDVEDVL
;
A
#
# COMPACT_ATOMS: atom_id res chain seq x y z
N MET A 1 -45.72 21.74 -72.39
CA MET A 1 -46.14 23.14 -72.57
C MET A 1 -45.13 24.05 -71.87
N LEU A 2 -44.57 25.01 -72.62
CA LEU A 2 -43.76 26.18 -72.20
C LEU A 2 -44.43 26.99 -71.05
N PRO A 3 -43.80 28.03 -70.46
CA PRO A 3 -42.42 28.53 -70.60
C PRO A 3 -41.72 28.96 -69.29
N ALA A 4 -40.45 29.32 -69.49
CA ALA A 4 -39.57 30.17 -68.69
C ALA A 4 -40.16 31.51 -68.20
N ARG A 5 -39.57 32.04 -67.12
CA ARG A 5 -39.41 33.48 -66.92
C ARG A 5 -38.02 33.81 -66.37
N VAL A 6 -37.33 34.65 -67.13
CA VAL A 6 -36.06 35.31 -66.83
C VAL A 6 -36.35 36.70 -66.29
N VAL A 7 -35.68 37.12 -65.21
CA VAL A 7 -35.45 38.53 -64.82
C VAL A 7 -34.06 38.57 -64.15
N SER A 8 -32.98 38.93 -64.85
CA SER A 8 -32.46 40.28 -65.11
C SER A 8 -31.85 41.00 -63.88
N ARG A 9 -30.52 40.89 -63.82
CA ARG A 9 -29.47 41.86 -63.39
C ARG A 9 -29.84 42.96 -62.40
N LEU A 10 -29.02 43.08 -61.34
CA LEU A 10 -28.36 44.34 -60.97
C LEU A 10 -27.06 44.04 -60.20
N ALA A 11 -25.94 44.47 -60.79
CA ALA A 11 -24.61 44.37 -60.20
C ALA A 11 -24.40 45.50 -59.17
N ARG A 12 -23.88 45.16 -57.99
CA ARG A 12 -23.30 46.12 -57.06
C ARG A 12 -21.87 45.68 -56.73
N ARG A 13 -20.92 46.52 -57.16
CA ARG A 13 -19.50 46.45 -56.83
C ARG A 13 -19.26 46.92 -55.40
N GLN A 14 -18.32 46.30 -54.69
CA GLN A 14 -17.30 46.85 -53.77
C GLN A 14 -16.75 45.73 -52.85
N PRO A 15 -15.60 45.89 -52.16
CA PRO A 15 -14.25 45.93 -52.71
C PRO A 15 -13.34 44.86 -52.06
N THR A 16 -12.19 44.62 -52.68
CA THR A 16 -11.08 43.80 -52.19
C THR A 16 -10.46 44.36 -50.92
N THR A 17 -10.33 43.54 -49.87
CA THR A 17 -9.36 43.74 -48.79
C THR A 17 -8.57 42.45 -48.57
N HIS A 18 -7.28 42.54 -48.91
CA HIS A 18 -6.26 41.54 -48.64
C HIS A 18 -6.06 41.39 -47.12
N LEU A 19 -6.11 40.15 -46.62
CA LEU A 19 -5.61 39.79 -45.28
C LEU A 19 -4.28 39.05 -45.44
N PRO A 20 -3.24 39.39 -44.66
CA PRO A 20 -1.89 38.94 -44.89
C PRO A 20 -1.63 37.51 -44.41
N HIS A 21 -0.80 36.81 -45.17
CA HIS A 21 -0.15 35.56 -44.81
C HIS A 21 0.58 35.69 -43.46
N SER A 22 0.08 35.00 -42.44
CA SER A 22 0.78 34.82 -41.17
C SER A 22 1.73 33.64 -41.30
N PHE A 23 3.02 33.95 -41.31
CA PHE A 23 4.13 33.01 -41.18
C PHE A 23 4.04 32.27 -39.84
N ARG A 24 3.68 30.99 -39.87
CA ARG A 24 3.87 30.11 -38.70
C ARG A 24 5.32 29.65 -38.65
N ARG A 25 6.09 30.29 -37.76
CA ARG A 25 7.42 29.86 -37.31
C ARG A 25 7.32 28.43 -36.75
N ALA A 26 8.07 27.50 -37.35
CA ALA A 26 8.32 26.20 -36.76
C ALA A 26 9.25 26.38 -35.55
N TYR A 27 8.75 26.11 -34.35
CA TYR A 27 9.59 25.97 -33.16
C TYR A 27 10.20 24.58 -33.18
N ALA A 28 11.47 24.48 -33.56
CA ALA A 28 12.25 23.27 -33.34
C ALA A 28 12.48 23.10 -31.83
N ALA A 29 11.73 22.19 -31.20
CA ALA A 29 12.01 21.75 -29.84
C ALA A 29 13.31 20.95 -29.84
N LYS A 30 14.42 21.58 -29.46
CA LYS A 30 15.66 20.87 -29.12
C LYS A 30 15.40 20.10 -27.82
N SER A 31 15.20 18.80 -27.94
CA SER A 31 15.34 17.86 -26.83
C SER A 31 16.80 17.93 -26.34
N SER A 32 17.06 18.69 -25.28
CA SER A 32 18.32 18.59 -24.56
C SER A 32 18.20 17.44 -23.58
N SER A 33 18.73 16.28 -23.93
CA SER A 33 19.00 15.21 -22.97
C SER A 33 20.14 15.66 -22.05
N THR A 34 19.82 16.45 -21.02
CA THR A 34 20.77 16.68 -19.93
C THR A 34 20.89 15.38 -19.15
N ALA A 35 21.94 14.60 -19.46
CA ALA A 35 22.34 13.46 -18.67
C ALA A 35 22.52 13.92 -17.22
N ARG A 36 21.76 13.32 -16.31
CA ARG A 36 21.85 13.62 -14.87
C ARG A 36 23.25 13.21 -14.39
N PRO A 37 23.98 14.08 -13.67
CA PRO A 37 25.26 13.70 -13.10
C PRO A 37 25.07 12.51 -12.15
N PRO A 38 26.02 11.57 -12.09
CA PRO A 38 25.96 10.46 -11.15
C PRO A 38 25.93 11.00 -9.71
N PRO A 39 25.26 10.29 -8.79
CA PRO A 39 25.25 10.67 -7.38
C PRO A 39 26.68 10.69 -6.83
N PRO A 40 26.96 11.58 -5.84
CA PRO A 40 28.26 11.61 -5.19
C PRO A 40 28.57 10.23 -4.57
N PRO A 41 29.85 9.79 -4.62
CA PRO A 41 30.23 8.54 -4.00
C PRO A 41 29.94 8.59 -2.50
N PRO A 42 29.57 7.45 -1.89
CA PRO A 42 29.30 7.38 -0.46
C PRO A 42 30.53 7.85 0.34
N PRO A 43 30.34 8.45 1.52
CA PRO A 43 31.44 8.98 2.35
C PRO A 43 32.31 7.89 3.00
N PHE A 44 32.14 6.64 2.59
CA PHE A 44 32.85 5.46 3.06
C PHE A 44 33.24 4.59 1.87
N GLU A 45 34.36 3.90 2.00
CA GLU A 45 34.84 2.97 0.98
C GLU A 45 33.81 1.85 0.80
N THR A 46 33.33 1.69 -0.43
CA THR A 46 32.40 0.62 -0.80
C THR A 46 33.12 -0.39 -1.66
N VAL A 47 32.90 -1.67 -1.36
CA VAL A 47 33.39 -2.75 -2.21
C VAL A 47 32.33 -2.96 -3.30
N PRO A 48 32.67 -2.82 -4.59
CA PRO A 48 31.68 -2.84 -5.68
C PRO A 48 30.98 -4.20 -5.84
N THR A 49 31.60 -5.26 -5.32
CA THR A 49 31.08 -6.61 -5.34
C THR A 49 31.36 -7.24 -3.98
N CYS A 50 30.39 -7.95 -3.41
CA CYS A 50 30.62 -8.72 -2.18
C CYS A 50 31.82 -9.65 -2.43
N PRO A 51 32.91 -9.55 -1.63
CA PRO A 51 34.01 -10.51 -1.75
C PRO A 51 33.46 -11.92 -1.55
N SER A 52 34.02 -12.89 -2.27
CA SER A 52 33.66 -14.29 -2.04
C SER A 52 33.85 -14.60 -0.55
N PRO A 53 32.88 -15.27 0.09
CA PRO A 53 32.93 -15.48 1.52
C PRO A 53 34.26 -16.15 1.87
N THR A 54 35.04 -15.48 2.73
CA THR A 54 36.36 -15.96 3.17
C THR A 54 36.26 -17.18 4.09
N CYS A 55 35.04 -17.50 4.53
CA CYS A 55 34.69 -18.74 5.19
C CYS A 55 33.74 -19.56 4.30
N GLY A 56 33.94 -20.88 4.25
CA GLY A 56 32.84 -21.77 3.87
C GLY A 56 31.74 -21.68 4.94
N CYS A 57 30.48 -21.83 4.54
CA CYS A 57 29.43 -22.11 5.53
C CYS A 57 29.90 -23.30 6.36
N ALA A 58 29.90 -23.17 7.70
CA ALA A 58 30.07 -24.33 8.55
C ALA A 58 29.00 -25.36 8.13
N GLU A 59 29.38 -26.64 8.10
CA GLU A 59 28.40 -27.69 7.86
C GLU A 59 27.23 -27.50 8.83
N THR A 60 26.01 -27.65 8.32
CA THR A 60 24.82 -27.65 9.18
C THR A 60 25.08 -28.65 10.30
N PRO A 61 25.05 -28.23 11.58
CA PRO A 61 25.36 -29.13 12.68
C PRO A 61 24.44 -30.34 12.61
N ALA A 62 25.00 -31.53 12.82
CA ALA A 62 24.20 -32.74 12.91
C ALA A 62 23.09 -32.54 13.95
N MET A 63 21.85 -32.85 13.57
CA MET A 63 20.73 -32.77 14.49
C MET A 63 21.07 -33.64 15.71
N PRO A 64 21.12 -33.07 16.94
CA PRO A 64 21.53 -33.82 18.11
C PRO A 64 20.62 -35.04 18.31
N GLU A 65 21.22 -36.23 18.34
CA GLU A 65 20.50 -37.47 18.58
C GLU A 65 19.90 -37.47 19.99
N GLY A 66 18.66 -37.95 20.13
CA GLY A 66 18.01 -38.13 21.43
C GLY A 66 17.36 -36.89 22.05
N LEU A 67 17.25 -35.77 21.32
CA LEU A 67 16.35 -34.68 21.69
C LEU A 67 15.01 -34.84 20.96
N PRO A 68 14.00 -35.49 21.57
CA PRO A 68 12.69 -35.62 20.94
C PRO A 68 12.03 -34.25 20.76
N ILE A 69 11.40 -34.04 19.61
CA ILE A 69 10.50 -32.90 19.41
C ILE A 69 9.38 -33.00 20.46
N ASP A 70 9.12 -31.89 21.15
CA ASP A 70 8.07 -31.83 22.14
C ASP A 70 6.69 -31.78 21.46
N PHE A 71 6.02 -32.92 21.44
CA PHE A 71 4.65 -33.07 20.94
C PHE A 71 3.59 -33.01 22.06
N LYS A 72 3.99 -32.86 23.32
CA LYS A 72 3.09 -33.03 24.49
C LYS A 72 2.82 -31.73 25.21
N SER A 73 3.79 -30.82 25.27
CA SER A 73 3.59 -29.57 25.99
C SER A 73 2.50 -28.73 25.33
N PRO A 74 1.66 -28.05 26.14
CA PRO A 74 0.69 -27.11 25.61
C PRO A 74 1.42 -25.94 24.96
N LEU A 75 1.03 -25.60 23.73
CA LEU A 75 1.54 -24.40 23.03
C LEU A 75 1.05 -23.08 23.67
N ASN A 76 0.08 -23.15 24.56
CA ASN A 76 -0.49 -21.98 25.22
C ASN A 76 0.57 -21.28 26.09
N GLY A 77 0.81 -20.00 25.84
CA GLY A 77 1.82 -19.20 26.54
C GLY A 77 3.25 -19.32 25.98
N VAL A 78 3.49 -20.20 25.00
CA VAL A 78 4.80 -20.35 24.33
C VAL A 78 4.90 -19.47 23.09
N VAL A 79 3.79 -19.26 22.39
CA VAL A 79 3.70 -18.42 21.20
C VAL A 79 2.54 -17.44 21.36
N SER A 80 2.75 -16.18 20.97
CA SER A 80 1.67 -15.19 20.92
C SER A 80 0.62 -15.62 19.90
N ALA A 81 -0.63 -15.73 20.36
CA ALA A 81 -1.75 -15.99 19.47
C ALA A 81 -2.12 -14.70 18.72
N TYR A 82 -1.87 -14.68 17.41
CA TYR A 82 -2.30 -13.62 16.51
C TYR A 82 -3.58 -14.05 15.80
N ALA A 83 -4.61 -13.20 15.88
CA ALA A 83 -5.86 -13.42 15.17
C ALA A 83 -5.73 -13.11 13.68
N GLU A 84 -4.90 -12.12 13.35
CA GLU A 84 -4.62 -11.71 11.98
C GLU A 84 -3.19 -11.16 11.87
N GLN A 85 -2.60 -11.29 10.68
CA GLN A 85 -1.31 -10.75 10.27
C GLN A 85 -1.55 -9.80 9.09
N VAL A 86 -0.99 -8.61 9.20
CA VAL A 86 -1.00 -7.59 8.15
C VAL A 86 0.39 -7.53 7.54
N LEU A 87 0.53 -7.98 6.29
CA LEU A 87 1.76 -7.85 5.52
C LEU A 87 1.67 -6.58 4.69
N VAL A 88 2.41 -5.55 5.09
CA VAL A 88 2.48 -4.25 4.42
C VAL A 88 3.41 -4.38 3.20
N CYS A 89 2.86 -4.19 2.00
CA CYS A 89 3.61 -4.32 0.75
C CYS A 89 4.48 -3.08 0.50
N THR A 90 5.75 -3.10 0.93
CA THR A 90 6.63 -1.92 0.78
C THR A 90 7.44 -1.94 -0.51
N GLY A 91 7.57 -3.09 -1.17
CA GLY A 91 8.43 -3.25 -2.35
C GLY A 91 9.93 -3.10 -2.04
N LYS A 92 10.32 -3.26 -0.77
CA LYS A 92 11.70 -3.10 -0.29
C LYS A 92 12.23 -4.43 0.21
N ASP A 93 13.54 -4.60 0.14
CA ASP A 93 14.21 -5.82 0.60
C ASP A 93 14.77 -5.69 2.03
N ASP A 94 14.74 -4.49 2.61
CA ASP A 94 15.28 -4.20 3.93
C ASP A 94 14.47 -3.11 4.65
N TRP A 95 14.51 -3.14 5.98
CA TRP A 95 13.82 -2.21 6.87
C TRP A 95 14.64 -1.95 8.13
N VAL A 96 14.41 -0.80 8.74
CA VAL A 96 14.89 -0.55 10.11
C VAL A 96 14.30 -1.59 11.08
N SER A 97 15.04 -1.93 12.13
CA SER A 97 14.63 -2.97 13.09
C SER A 97 13.25 -2.71 13.72
N ARG A 98 12.89 -1.43 13.85
CA ARG A 98 11.58 -0.96 14.30
C ARG A 98 10.82 -0.40 13.12
N ILE A 99 10.08 -1.26 12.42
CA ILE A 99 9.39 -0.91 11.17
C ILE A 99 8.43 0.28 11.32
N GLU A 100 7.88 0.49 12.51
CA GLU A 100 7.03 1.64 12.82
C GLU A 100 7.78 2.97 12.81
N GLU A 101 9.11 2.99 12.91
CA GLU A 101 9.91 4.22 12.89
C GLU A 101 10.37 4.60 11.47
N GLU A 102 10.09 3.75 10.46
CA GLU A 102 10.42 4.04 9.08
C GLU A 102 9.74 5.33 8.60
N ASN A 103 10.37 6.08 7.68
CA ASN A 103 9.87 7.36 7.19
C ASN A 103 9.48 8.33 8.33
N SER A 104 10.25 8.34 9.43
CA SER A 104 9.99 9.17 10.61
C SER A 104 8.63 8.91 11.27
N GLY A 105 8.13 7.68 11.19
CA GLY A 105 6.82 7.29 11.71
C GLY A 105 5.67 7.49 10.74
N ASP A 106 5.90 8.06 9.55
CA ASP A 106 4.88 8.16 8.51
C ASP A 106 4.86 6.90 7.63
N ASN A 107 4.39 5.79 8.21
CA ASN A 107 4.26 4.52 7.53
C ASN A 107 3.04 3.74 8.07
N LEU A 108 2.51 2.81 7.27
CA LEU A 108 1.30 2.07 7.64
C LEU A 108 1.53 1.18 8.88
N ALA A 109 2.76 0.70 9.09
CA ALA A 109 3.05 -0.09 10.28
C ALA A 109 2.92 0.75 11.56
N ALA A 110 3.37 2.00 11.55
CA ALA A 110 3.20 2.96 12.63
C ALA A 110 1.71 3.21 12.93
N ASP A 111 0.92 3.53 11.92
CA ASP A 111 -0.51 3.80 12.07
C ASP A 111 -1.25 2.60 12.69
N LEU A 112 -0.92 1.38 12.25
CA LEU A 112 -1.52 0.16 12.81
C LEU A 112 -1.03 -0.13 14.23
N LYS A 113 0.22 0.18 14.55
CA LYS A 113 0.76 0.08 15.92
C LYS A 113 0.16 1.13 16.85
N GLU A 114 -0.22 2.31 16.36
CA GLU A 114 -0.97 3.29 17.14
C GLU A 114 -2.35 2.74 17.54
N LEU A 115 -3.01 2.00 16.64
CA LEU A 115 -4.33 1.43 16.89
C LEU A 115 -4.32 0.16 17.76
N PHE A 116 -3.45 -0.79 17.45
CA PHE A 116 -3.44 -2.14 18.05
C PHE A 116 -2.27 -2.38 19.00
N GLY A 117 -1.26 -1.52 18.99
CA GLY A 117 -0.11 -1.61 19.89
C GLY A 117 -0.47 -1.22 21.32
N ARG A 118 0.56 -1.13 22.16
CA ARG A 118 0.40 -0.87 23.59
C ARG A 118 -0.30 0.47 23.82
N GLY A 119 -1.46 0.44 24.49
CA GLY A 119 -2.24 1.64 24.80
C GLY A 119 -3.07 2.17 23.63
N GLY A 120 -3.07 1.48 22.49
CA GLY A 120 -3.89 1.81 21.34
C GLY A 120 -5.39 1.59 21.60
N THR A 121 -6.23 2.27 20.81
CA THR A 121 -7.69 2.26 20.99
C THR A 121 -8.30 0.85 20.86
N TYR A 122 -7.68 -0.01 20.05
CA TYR A 122 -8.08 -1.39 19.78
C TYR A 122 -7.11 -2.41 20.39
N SER A 123 -6.30 -2.01 21.36
CA SER A 123 -5.41 -2.92 22.07
C SER A 123 -6.24 -3.95 22.86
N ASP A 124 -6.15 -5.21 22.46
CA ASP A 124 -6.88 -6.34 23.05
C ASP A 124 -5.95 -7.55 23.20
N PRO A 125 -5.60 -7.99 24.43
CA PRO A 125 -4.77 -9.17 24.66
C PRO A 125 -5.34 -10.48 24.08
N TRP A 126 -6.66 -10.54 23.88
CA TRP A 126 -7.38 -11.71 23.37
C TRP A 126 -7.59 -11.65 21.86
N HIS A 127 -7.17 -10.57 21.18
CA HIS A 127 -7.25 -10.40 19.73
C HIS A 127 -6.05 -9.63 19.19
N ASN A 128 -4.88 -10.29 19.16
CA ASN A 128 -3.64 -9.64 18.73
C ASN A 128 -3.53 -9.58 17.20
N ILE A 129 -3.08 -8.44 16.69
CA ILE A 129 -2.76 -8.25 15.27
C ILE A 129 -1.24 -8.19 15.11
N SER A 130 -0.68 -9.04 14.25
CA SER A 130 0.72 -8.92 13.84
C SER A 130 0.81 -7.97 12.66
N VAL A 131 1.76 -7.04 12.70
CA VAL A 131 2.01 -6.09 11.60
C VAL A 131 3.45 -6.29 11.18
N LEU A 132 3.65 -6.61 9.91
CA LEU A 132 4.94 -6.90 9.32
C LEU A 132 5.07 -6.17 7.99
N ASN A 133 6.28 -5.79 7.60
CA ASN A 133 6.54 -5.36 6.24
C ASN A 133 6.91 -6.57 5.37
N ALA A 134 6.62 -6.46 4.08
CA ALA A 134 6.94 -7.46 3.08
C ALA A 134 7.52 -6.80 1.83
N SER A 135 8.42 -7.52 1.16
CA SER A 135 9.06 -7.08 -0.08
C SER A 135 8.13 -7.06 -1.28
N PHE A 136 6.88 -7.49 -1.12
CA PHE A 136 5.86 -7.37 -2.15
C PHE A 136 5.64 -5.91 -2.56
N PRO A 137 5.55 -5.62 -3.87
CA PRO A 137 5.27 -4.27 -4.32
C PRO A 137 3.83 -3.87 -3.99
N SER A 138 3.63 -2.60 -3.60
CA SER A 138 2.29 -2.02 -3.51
C SER A 138 1.66 -1.89 -4.90
N SER A 139 0.35 -2.02 -4.97
CA SER A 139 -0.43 -1.73 -6.17
C SER A 139 -0.26 -0.27 -6.59
N VAL A 140 -0.14 -0.04 -7.89
CA VAL A 140 0.01 1.31 -8.46
C VAL A 140 -1.37 1.96 -8.57
N PRO A 141 -1.63 3.11 -7.90
CA PRO A 141 -2.89 3.81 -8.02
C PRO A 141 -3.03 4.45 -9.41
N LYS A 142 -4.26 4.57 -9.91
CA LYS A 142 -4.54 5.23 -11.21
C LYS A 142 -4.20 6.72 -11.22
N ARG A 143 -4.20 7.35 -10.05
CA ARG A 143 -3.86 8.77 -9.84
C ARG A 143 -2.52 8.83 -9.12
N SER A 144 -1.50 9.33 -9.79
CA SER A 144 -0.12 9.43 -9.32
C SER A 144 0.05 10.31 -8.09
N GLU A 145 -0.89 11.23 -7.85
CA GLU A 145 -0.80 12.20 -6.75
C GLU A 145 -1.20 11.58 -5.40
N LEU A 146 -1.83 10.40 -5.39
CA LEU A 146 -2.29 9.73 -4.19
C LEU A 146 -1.26 8.72 -3.70
N GLN A 147 -0.68 8.98 -2.53
CA GLN A 147 0.14 8.01 -1.82
C GLN A 147 -0.75 6.94 -1.20
N THR A 148 -0.61 5.71 -1.69
CA THR A 148 -1.34 4.55 -1.20
C THR A 148 -0.39 3.42 -0.85
N THR A 149 -0.74 2.65 0.17
CA THR A 149 -0.04 1.42 0.54
C THR A 149 -0.97 0.23 0.35
N SER A 150 -0.44 -0.90 -0.10
CA SER A 150 -1.19 -2.15 -0.14
C SER A 150 -0.84 -3.04 1.04
N ALA A 151 -1.76 -3.93 1.40
CA ALA A 151 -1.50 -4.94 2.43
C ALA A 151 -2.24 -6.25 2.16
N TYR A 152 -1.62 -7.36 2.57
CA TYR A 152 -2.29 -8.66 2.69
C TYR A 152 -2.73 -8.91 4.13
N LEU A 153 -3.90 -9.52 4.29
CA LEU A 153 -4.49 -9.91 5.56
C LEU A 153 -4.56 -11.43 5.63
N LEU A 154 -3.91 -12.02 6.63
CA LEU A 154 -3.83 -13.47 6.83
C LEU A 154 -4.25 -13.82 8.27
N PRO A 155 -5.09 -14.84 8.52
CA PRO A 155 -5.54 -15.87 7.59
C PRO A 155 -6.87 -15.51 6.91
N SER A 156 -7.32 -14.25 6.94
CA SER A 156 -8.53 -13.83 6.23
C SER A 156 -8.39 -13.87 4.69
N PHE A 157 -7.17 -14.08 4.19
CA PHE A 157 -6.81 -14.14 2.78
C PHE A 157 -7.42 -12.99 1.97
N LYS A 158 -7.23 -11.76 2.47
CA LYS A 158 -7.67 -10.54 1.78
C LYS A 158 -6.48 -9.75 1.29
N TYR A 159 -6.64 -9.11 0.13
CA TYR A 159 -5.72 -8.09 -0.37
C TYR A 159 -6.41 -6.74 -0.38
N VAL A 160 -5.78 -5.76 0.25
CA VAL A 160 -6.18 -4.36 0.26
C VAL A 160 -5.24 -3.60 -0.67
N PRO A 161 -5.65 -3.31 -1.92
CA PRO A 161 -4.73 -2.74 -2.91
C PRO A 161 -4.44 -1.26 -2.67
N PHE A 162 -5.42 -0.49 -2.21
CA PHE A 162 -5.33 0.96 -2.14
C PHE A 162 -5.75 1.45 -0.77
N LEU A 163 -4.79 1.69 0.10
CA LEU A 163 -5.01 2.31 1.40
C LEU A 163 -4.42 3.73 1.39
N PRO A 164 -5.24 4.77 1.19
CA PRO A 164 -4.79 6.16 1.20
C PRO A 164 -4.19 6.52 2.57
N ARG A 165 -3.02 7.16 2.55
CA ARG A 165 -2.32 7.63 3.76
C ARG A 165 -2.44 9.13 4.00
N VAL A 166 -3.36 9.79 3.26
CA VAL A 166 -3.64 11.23 3.40
C VAL A 166 -4.46 11.58 4.66
N SER A 167 -5.17 10.61 5.22
CA SER A 167 -5.86 10.72 6.51
C SER A 167 -5.88 9.37 7.23
N PHE A 168 -6.08 9.42 8.54
CA PHE A 168 -6.14 8.23 9.38
C PHE A 168 -7.46 7.43 9.21
N ASP A 169 -8.44 7.98 8.50
CA ASP A 169 -9.77 7.37 8.33
C ASP A 169 -9.70 6.02 7.60
N SER A 170 -8.82 5.90 6.60
CA SER A 170 -8.64 4.64 5.85
C SER A 170 -8.04 3.55 6.74
N VAL A 171 -7.13 3.92 7.65
CA VAL A 171 -6.55 3.00 8.63
C VAL A 171 -7.61 2.56 9.64
N GLN A 172 -8.44 3.49 10.13
CA GLN A 172 -9.56 3.15 11.00
C GLN A 172 -10.60 2.27 10.28
N ALA A 173 -10.85 2.51 9.00
CA ALA A 173 -11.74 1.68 8.20
C ALA A 173 -11.19 0.26 8.03
N LEU A 174 -9.88 0.10 7.81
CA LEU A 174 -9.22 -1.21 7.80
C LEU A 174 -9.37 -1.91 9.15
N ALA A 175 -9.07 -1.21 10.24
CA ALA A 175 -9.19 -1.74 11.59
C ALA A 175 -10.61 -2.23 11.89
N LYS A 176 -11.60 -1.37 11.68
CA LYS A 176 -13.02 -1.68 11.98
C LYS A 176 -13.63 -2.67 11.00
N GLY A 177 -13.28 -2.59 9.72
CA GLY A 177 -13.90 -3.40 8.67
C GLY A 177 -13.34 -4.82 8.59
N TYR A 178 -12.07 -5.01 8.92
CA TYR A 178 -11.38 -6.28 8.69
C TYR A 178 -10.60 -6.78 9.90
N LEU A 179 -9.87 -5.93 10.64
CA LEU A 179 -8.95 -6.43 11.66
C LEU A 179 -9.61 -6.76 13.00
N LEU A 180 -10.62 -6.00 13.43
CA LEU A 180 -11.34 -6.29 14.68
C LEU A 180 -12.09 -7.63 14.61
N PRO A 181 -12.33 -8.31 15.76
CA PRO A 181 -13.08 -9.56 15.81
C PRO A 181 -14.57 -9.36 15.50
N GLU A 182 -15.18 -10.34 14.84
CA GLU A 182 -16.65 -10.42 14.70
C GLU A 182 -17.33 -10.79 16.02
N LYS A 183 -16.64 -11.58 16.85
CA LYS A 183 -17.12 -12.02 18.16
C LYS A 183 -16.00 -11.86 19.19
N LEU A 184 -16.31 -11.11 20.25
CA LEU A 184 -15.39 -10.91 21.36
C LEU A 184 -15.17 -12.19 22.17
N HIS A 185 -13.97 -12.31 22.71
CA HIS A 185 -13.63 -13.36 23.68
C HIS A 185 -14.47 -13.24 24.96
N LYS A 186 -14.78 -14.37 25.63
CA LYS A 186 -15.62 -14.42 26.85
C LYS A 186 -15.14 -13.52 28.00
N MET A 187 -13.84 -13.22 28.04
CA MET A 187 -13.29 -12.31 29.04
C MET A 187 -13.81 -10.87 28.93
N HIS A 188 -14.47 -10.53 27.82
CA HIS A 188 -15.11 -9.23 27.60
C HIS A 188 -16.54 -9.14 28.13
N ASP A 189 -17.11 -10.21 28.71
CA ASP A 189 -18.50 -10.21 29.18
C ASP A 189 -18.77 -9.16 30.27
N GLY A 190 -17.75 -8.80 31.06
CA GLY A 190 -17.83 -7.74 32.07
C GLY A 190 -17.68 -6.31 31.53
N LEU A 191 -17.34 -6.12 30.25
CA LEU A 191 -17.22 -4.79 29.66
C LEU A 191 -18.59 -4.17 29.38
N SER A 192 -18.69 -2.83 29.49
CA SER A 192 -19.90 -2.13 29.10
C SER A 192 -20.20 -2.28 27.59
N PRO A 193 -21.47 -2.18 27.15
CA PRO A 193 -21.83 -2.35 25.74
C PRO A 193 -21.04 -1.44 24.79
N ILE A 194 -20.76 -0.20 25.20
CA ILE A 194 -20.00 0.77 24.41
C ILE A 194 -18.55 0.32 24.18
N HIS A 195 -17.90 -0.22 25.22
CA HIS A 195 -16.54 -0.74 25.09
C HIS A 195 -16.47 -1.98 24.20
N ARG A 196 -17.49 -2.86 24.31
CA ARG A 196 -17.61 -4.04 23.45
C ARG A 196 -17.83 -3.65 21.99
N ASP A 197 -18.74 -2.71 21.72
CA ASP A 197 -18.99 -2.20 20.37
C ASP A 197 -17.73 -1.59 19.73
N ARG A 198 -16.92 -0.88 20.52
CA ARG A 198 -15.64 -0.32 20.03
C ARG A 198 -14.65 -1.38 19.57
N LEU A 199 -14.64 -2.55 20.21
CA LEU A 199 -13.72 -3.66 19.91
C LEU A 199 -14.31 -4.68 18.93
N THR A 200 -15.50 -4.43 18.38
CA THR A 200 -16.16 -5.37 17.46
C THR A 200 -16.10 -4.86 16.02
N ARG A 201 -15.92 -5.78 15.07
CA ARG A 201 -15.92 -5.51 13.64
C ARG A 201 -17.21 -4.83 13.18
N LYS A 202 -17.08 -3.89 12.24
CA LYS A 202 -18.17 -3.12 11.64
C LYS A 202 -18.17 -3.31 10.13
N GLU A 203 -19.07 -4.16 9.64
CA GLU A 203 -19.23 -4.45 8.21
C GLU A 203 -19.40 -3.20 7.35
N ALA A 204 -20.12 -2.19 7.86
CA ALA A 204 -20.31 -0.91 7.17
C ALA A 204 -19.00 -0.16 6.88
N CYS A 205 -17.92 -0.41 7.62
CA CYS A 205 -16.62 0.19 7.37
C CYS A 205 -15.87 -0.46 6.20
N ARG A 206 -16.26 -1.67 5.77
CA ARG A 206 -15.62 -2.37 4.64
C ARG A 206 -15.77 -1.61 3.33
N SER A 207 -16.92 -0.98 3.11
CA SER A 207 -17.23 -0.21 1.89
C SER A 207 -16.40 1.08 1.75
N LEU A 208 -15.75 1.52 2.82
CA LEU A 208 -14.84 2.67 2.80
C LEU A 208 -13.50 2.34 2.14
N LEU A 209 -13.15 1.05 2.04
CA LEU A 209 -11.93 0.60 1.38
C LEU A 209 -12.22 0.14 -0.05
N TYR A 210 -11.51 0.74 -1.00
CA TYR A 210 -11.71 0.47 -2.42
C TYR A 210 -10.88 -0.73 -2.90
N GLY A 211 -11.54 -1.64 -3.61
CA GLY A 211 -10.87 -2.72 -4.34
C GLY A 211 -10.37 -3.88 -3.48
N VAL A 212 -10.79 -3.97 -2.21
CA VAL A 212 -10.47 -5.13 -1.37
C VAL A 212 -10.98 -6.41 -2.04
N ARG A 213 -10.14 -7.42 -2.11
CA ARG A 213 -10.43 -8.68 -2.81
C ARG A 213 -9.93 -9.88 -2.03
N ASP A 214 -10.52 -11.04 -2.30
CA ASP A 214 -10.04 -12.33 -1.84
C ASP A 214 -8.73 -12.72 -2.54
N VAL A 215 -7.89 -13.44 -1.81
CA VAL A 215 -6.64 -14.02 -2.29
C VAL A 215 -6.86 -15.53 -2.40
N GLU A 216 -6.92 -16.02 -3.63
CA GLU A 216 -7.14 -17.44 -3.93
C GLU A 216 -5.83 -18.13 -4.34
N ASP A 217 -4.81 -17.35 -4.70
CA ASP A 217 -3.52 -17.84 -5.19
C ASP A 217 -2.47 -17.92 -4.06
N VAL A 218 -1.45 -18.75 -4.27
CA VAL A 218 -0.28 -18.84 -3.38
C VAL A 218 0.52 -17.54 -3.49
N LEU A 219 0.77 -16.90 -2.33
CA LEU A 219 1.53 -15.65 -2.20
C LEU A 219 3.03 -15.82 -2.47
#